data_AF-A0A0Q6V225-F1
#
_entry.id   AF-A0A0Q6V225-F1
#
_cell.length_a   1.000
_cell.length_b   1.000
_cell.length_c   1.000
_cell.angle_alpha   90.00
_cell.angle_beta   90.00
_cell.angle_gamma   90.00
#
_symmetry.space_group_name_H-M   'P 1'
#
loop_
_entity.id
_entity.type
_entity.pdbx_description
1 polymer ?
#
loop_
_entity_poly.entity_id
_entity_poly.type
_entity_poly.pdbx_seq_one_letter_code
_entity_poly.pdbx_strand_id
1 'polypeptide(L)'
;MKVLIIATVAVASLAGAANAGSISDLQFLEAARCRGLASSENLGKLDTASLDALLRAEGGDRDLAVRTSAVSKIDAARKQADAADDKKKAKLLAERESKCAAYLGGAK
;
A
#
# COMPACT_ATOMS: atom_id res chain seq x y z
N MET A 1 41.91 12.36 -1.67
CA MET A 1 40.64 12.73 -1.00
C MET A 1 39.53 12.51 -2.02
N LYS A 2 38.90 11.33 -2.06
CA LYS A 2 37.56 11.02 -1.50
C LYS A 2 36.49 12.06 -1.87
N VAL A 3 35.68 11.76 -2.88
CA VAL A 3 34.34 12.32 -3.06
C VAL A 3 33.40 11.13 -3.24
N LEU A 4 32.74 10.75 -2.16
CA LEU A 4 31.67 9.75 -2.18
C LEU A 4 30.38 10.50 -2.53
N ILE A 5 29.89 10.29 -3.75
CA ILE A 5 28.56 10.74 -4.16
C ILE A 5 27.56 9.78 -3.51
N ILE A 6 26.99 10.21 -2.38
CA ILE A 6 25.91 9.50 -1.72
C ILE A 6 24.63 9.88 -2.48
N ALA A 7 24.12 8.95 -3.28
CA ALA A 7 22.78 9.05 -3.86
C ALA A 7 21.76 8.93 -2.73
N THR A 8 21.34 10.07 -2.17
CA THR A 8 20.20 10.15 -1.27
C THR A 8 18.93 9.89 -2.07
N VAL A 9 18.45 8.65 -2.07
CA VAL A 9 17.07 8.34 -2.44
C VAL A 9 16.20 9.07 -1.42
N ALA A 10 15.58 10.17 -1.83
CA ALA A 10 14.57 10.85 -1.06
C ALA A 10 13.37 9.89 -0.92
N VAL A 11 13.36 9.13 0.17
CA VAL A 11 12.14 8.54 0.70
C VAL A 11 11.28 9.70 1.17
N ALA A 12 10.38 10.17 0.29
CA ALA A 12 9.30 11.03 0.69
C ALA A 12 8.48 10.27 1.73
N SER A 13 8.77 10.53 3.00
CA SER A 13 7.99 10.08 4.12
C SER A 13 6.63 10.77 4.03
N LEU A 14 5.61 10.08 3.50
CA LEU A 14 4.20 10.41 3.76
C LEU A 14 3.83 10.05 5.22
N ALA A 15 4.69 10.46 6.16
CA ALA A 15 4.41 10.41 7.59
C ALA A 15 3.48 11.59 7.89
N GLY A 16 2.18 11.35 7.73
CA GLY A 16 1.16 12.36 7.98
C GLY A 16 0.05 12.27 6.94
N ALA A 17 -0.86 11.30 7.10
CA ALA A 17 -2.19 11.40 6.53
C ALA A 17 -2.98 12.50 7.27
N ALA A 18 -2.52 13.73 7.15
CA ALA A 18 -3.18 14.95 7.59
C ALA A 18 -2.55 16.10 6.79
N ASN A 19 -3.21 16.45 5.69
CA ASN A 19 -3.15 17.74 4.99
C ASN A 19 -2.09 17.93 3.87
N ALA A 20 -2.51 17.73 2.61
CA ALA A 20 -2.42 18.69 1.49
C ALA A 20 -2.45 17.98 0.12
N GLY A 21 -3.65 17.78 -0.43
CA GLY A 21 -3.87 17.25 -1.79
C GLY A 21 -4.39 15.81 -1.82
N SER A 22 -5.50 15.58 -2.51
CA SER A 22 -6.01 14.24 -2.83
C SER A 22 -4.92 13.41 -3.50
N ILE A 23 -4.83 12.12 -3.18
CA ILE A 23 -3.83 11.24 -3.81
C ILE A 23 -4.18 11.03 -5.28
N SER A 24 -3.20 10.68 -6.11
CA SER A 24 -3.50 10.30 -7.51
C SER A 24 -4.28 8.98 -7.59
N ASP A 25 -4.95 8.71 -8.70
CA ASP A 25 -5.63 7.41 -8.92
C ASP A 25 -4.65 6.24 -8.82
N LEU A 26 -3.39 6.43 -9.23
CA LEU A 26 -2.35 5.42 -9.11
C LEU A 26 -2.03 5.11 -7.64
N GLN A 27 -1.88 6.14 -6.81
CA GLN A 27 -1.66 5.97 -5.37
C GLN A 27 -2.88 5.36 -4.68
N PHE A 28 -4.09 5.72 -5.10
CA PHE A 28 -5.33 5.12 -4.59
C PHE A 28 -5.39 3.61 -4.89
N LEU A 29 -5.06 3.23 -6.13
CA LEU A 29 -5.00 1.83 -6.54
C LEU A 29 -3.85 1.06 -5.88
N GLU A 30 -2.74 1.72 -5.56
CA GLU A 30 -1.63 1.15 -4.80
C GLU A 30 -2.04 0.90 -3.33
N ALA A 31 -2.66 1.88 -2.68
CA ALA A 31 -3.23 1.74 -1.34
C ALA A 31 -4.24 0.57 -1.30
N ALA A 32 -5.07 0.43 -2.33
CA ALA A 32 -6.00 -0.68 -2.47
C ALA A 32 -5.28 -2.04 -2.54
N ARG A 33 -4.21 -2.15 -3.33
CA ARG A 33 -3.37 -3.36 -3.36
C ARG A 33 -2.73 -3.65 -1.99
N CYS A 34 -2.19 -2.62 -1.34
CA CYS A 34 -1.59 -2.72 -0.02
C CYS A 34 -2.57 -3.21 1.04
N ARG A 35 -3.82 -2.74 1.01
CA ARG A 35 -4.90 -3.22 1.86
C ARG A 35 -5.16 -4.72 1.67
N GLY A 36 -5.20 -5.18 0.41
CA GLY A 36 -5.35 -6.60 0.10
C GLY A 36 -4.21 -7.45 0.68
N LEU A 37 -2.94 -7.05 0.46
CA LEU A 37 -1.77 -7.76 0.99
C LEU A 37 -1.71 -7.74 2.53
N ALA A 38 -2.07 -6.62 3.16
CA ALA A 38 -2.09 -6.50 4.62
C ALA A 38 -3.20 -7.34 5.27
N SER A 39 -4.32 -7.55 4.58
CA SER A 39 -5.45 -8.35 5.07
C SER A 39 -5.27 -9.87 4.96
N SER A 40 -4.22 -10.34 4.25
CA SER A 40 -3.98 -11.77 4.02
C SER A 40 -3.51 -12.47 5.29
N GLU A 41 -4.14 -13.60 5.62
CA GLU A 41 -3.73 -14.45 6.74
C GLU A 41 -2.39 -15.13 6.46
N ASN A 42 -2.16 -15.56 5.21
CA ASN A 42 -0.92 -16.22 4.83
C ASN A 42 0.31 -15.31 4.99
N LEU A 43 0.16 -13.99 4.86
CA LEU A 43 1.26 -13.04 5.06
C LEU A 43 1.42 -12.57 6.51
N GLY A 44 0.63 -13.11 7.45
CA GLY A 44 0.54 -12.60 8.81
C GLY A 44 -0.20 -11.26 8.81
N LYS A 45 -1.53 -11.36 8.82
CA LYS A 45 -2.49 -10.26 8.79
C LYS A 45 -2.03 -9.07 9.66
N LEU A 46 -2.06 -7.87 9.08
CA LEU A 46 -1.75 -6.60 9.76
C LEU A 46 -3.01 -5.80 10.01
N ASP A 47 -2.91 -4.77 10.85
CA ASP A 47 -3.96 -3.77 10.98
C ASP A 47 -4.11 -2.96 9.68
N THR A 48 -5.34 -2.86 9.18
CA THR A 48 -5.66 -2.14 7.94
C THR A 48 -6.46 -0.87 8.18
N ALA A 49 -6.71 -0.48 9.43
CA ALA A 49 -7.63 0.61 9.75
C ALA A 49 -7.25 1.93 9.06
N SER A 50 -5.95 2.27 9.04
CA SER A 50 -5.44 3.46 8.35
C SER A 50 -5.65 3.40 6.83
N LEU A 51 -5.49 2.22 6.23
CA LEU A 51 -5.71 1.99 4.80
C LEU A 51 -7.20 2.06 4.44
N ASP A 52 -8.07 1.46 5.26
CA ASP A 52 -9.52 1.51 5.07
C ASP A 52 -10.03 2.96 5.21
N ALA A 53 -9.50 3.73 6.17
CA ALA A 53 -9.81 5.15 6.33
C ALA A 53 -9.35 5.98 5.12
N LEU A 54 -8.12 5.78 4.63
CA LEU A 54 -7.58 6.45 3.45
C LEU A 54 -8.43 6.16 2.21
N LEU A 55 -8.73 4.88 1.94
CA LEU A 55 -9.52 4.47 0.78
C LEU A 55 -10.96 5.02 0.84
N ARG A 56 -11.52 5.15 2.04
CA ARG A 56 -12.83 5.76 2.24
C ARG A 56 -12.82 7.27 2.01
N ALA A 57 -11.82 7.97 2.54
CA ALA A 57 -11.67 9.42 2.39
C ALA A 57 -11.42 9.82 0.93
N GLU A 58 -10.54 9.09 0.25
CA GLU A 58 -10.13 9.40 -1.12
C GLU A 58 -11.06 8.82 -2.19
N GLY A 59 -11.92 7.86 -1.84
CA GLY A 59 -12.73 7.12 -2.81
C GLY A 59 -14.07 7.76 -3.18
N GLY A 60 -14.52 8.79 -2.44
CA GLY A 60 -15.84 9.41 -2.63
C GLY A 60 -15.99 10.17 -3.95
N ASP A 61 -15.00 10.99 -4.27
CA ASP A 61 -15.00 11.88 -5.44
C ASP A 61 -14.38 11.26 -6.70
N ARG A 62 -13.95 9.99 -6.63
CA ARG A 62 -13.29 9.30 -7.75
C ARG A 62 -14.28 8.69 -8.72
N ASP A 63 -13.84 8.59 -9.97
CA ASP A 63 -14.55 7.91 -11.03
C ASP A 63 -14.92 6.46 -10.66
N LEU A 64 -16.08 6.01 -11.13
CA LEU A 64 -16.60 4.68 -10.83
C LEU A 64 -15.65 3.56 -11.27
N ALA A 65 -14.95 3.71 -12.40
CA ALA A 65 -14.00 2.73 -12.89
C ALA A 65 -12.77 2.62 -11.96
N VAL A 66 -12.32 3.73 -11.39
CA VAL A 66 -11.22 3.75 -10.42
C VAL A 66 -11.62 3.04 -9.13
N ARG A 67 -12.81 3.36 -8.60
CA ARG A 67 -13.36 2.72 -7.39
C ARG A 67 -13.54 1.22 -7.56
N THR A 68 -14.10 0.79 -8.70
CA THR A 68 -14.29 -0.64 -9.03
C THR A 68 -12.95 -1.35 -9.19
N SER A 69 -11.97 -0.68 -9.81
CA SER A 69 -10.61 -1.19 -9.94
C SER A 69 -9.93 -1.36 -8.58
N ALA A 70 -10.15 -0.44 -7.64
CA ALA A 70 -9.61 -0.55 -6.28
C ALA A 70 -10.16 -1.77 -5.54
N VAL A 71 -11.48 -1.98 -5.56
CA VAL A 71 -12.11 -3.19 -4.97
C VAL A 71 -11.51 -4.45 -5.58
N SER A 72 -11.42 -4.50 -6.91
CA SER A 72 -10.84 -5.64 -7.63
C SER A 72 -9.37 -5.87 -7.26
N LYS A 73 -8.57 -4.80 -7.06
CA LYS A 73 -7.16 -4.89 -6.64
C LYS A 73 -7.01 -5.41 -5.21
N ILE A 74 -7.89 -4.99 -4.30
CA ILE A 74 -7.92 -5.51 -2.92
C ILE A 74 -8.13 -7.01 -2.94
N ASP A 75 -9.18 -7.49 -3.62
CA ASP A 75 -9.52 -8.90 -3.67
C ASP A 75 -8.46 -9.73 -4.40
N ALA A 76 -7.95 -9.23 -5.53
CA ALA A 76 -6.90 -9.91 -6.27
C ALA A 76 -5.61 -10.03 -5.46
N ALA A 77 -5.19 -8.96 -4.78
CA ALA A 77 -3.99 -8.97 -3.95
C ALA A 77 -4.13 -9.90 -2.74
N ARG A 78 -5.29 -9.89 -2.07
CA ARG A 78 -5.59 -10.81 -0.97
C ARG A 78 -5.54 -12.27 -1.45
N LYS A 79 -6.27 -12.60 -2.52
CA LYS A 79 -6.25 -13.96 -3.11
C LYS A 79 -4.85 -14.39 -3.54
N GLN A 80 -4.10 -13.49 -4.15
CA GLN A 80 -2.72 -13.75 -4.57
C GLN A 80 -1.83 -14.07 -3.37
N ALA A 81 -2.01 -13.35 -2.26
CA ALA A 81 -1.28 -13.54 -1.03
C ALA A 81 -1.69 -14.81 -0.29
N ASP A 82 -2.99 -15.09 -0.20
CA ASP A 82 -3.52 -16.30 0.44
C ASP A 82 -3.10 -17.58 -0.31
N ALA A 83 -3.05 -17.52 -1.64
CA ALA A 83 -2.62 -18.64 -2.50
C ALA A 83 -1.09 -18.72 -2.72
N ALA A 84 -0.31 -17.86 -2.07
CA ALA A 84 1.13 -17.81 -2.27
C ALA A 84 1.85 -18.99 -1.60
N ASP A 85 2.61 -19.75 -2.41
CA ASP A 85 3.66 -20.66 -1.92
C ASP A 85 4.82 -19.88 -1.28
N ASP A 86 5.70 -20.55 -0.54
CA ASP A 86 6.76 -19.92 0.27
C ASP A 86 7.63 -18.92 -0.50
N LYS A 87 7.96 -19.23 -1.77
CA LYS A 87 8.76 -18.36 -2.63
C LYS A 87 7.99 -17.11 -3.05
N LYS A 88 6.70 -17.23 -3.38
CA LYS A 88 5.84 -16.08 -3.69
C LYS A 88 5.52 -15.26 -2.45
N LYS A 89 5.31 -15.93 -1.31
CA LYS A 89 5.06 -15.32 -0.02
C LYS A 89 6.18 -14.36 0.38
N ALA A 90 7.44 -14.80 0.29
CA ALA A 90 8.59 -13.92 0.56
C ALA A 90 8.62 -12.67 -0.34
N LYS A 91 8.26 -12.80 -1.62
CA LYS A 91 8.18 -11.65 -2.55
C LYS A 91 7.04 -10.70 -2.20
N LEU A 92 5.86 -11.22 -1.86
CA LEU A 92 4.71 -10.40 -1.48
C LEU A 92 4.90 -9.71 -0.12
N LEU A 93 5.60 -10.36 0.80
CA LEU A 93 6.05 -9.75 2.05
C LEU A 93 7.01 -8.58 1.77
N ALA A 94 8.03 -8.79 0.93
CA ALA A 94 8.95 -7.73 0.55
C ALA A 94 8.23 -6.57 -0.17
N GLU A 95 7.23 -6.87 -1.02
CA GLU A 95 6.39 -5.85 -1.65
C GLU A 95 5.60 -5.06 -0.61
N ARG A 96 4.95 -5.75 0.35
CA ARG A 96 4.21 -5.12 1.44
C ARG A 96 5.12 -4.24 2.29
N GLU A 97 6.29 -4.73 2.67
CA GLU A 97 7.23 -4.00 3.53
C GLU A 97 7.89 -2.82 2.82
N SER A 98 8.10 -2.91 1.51
CA SER A 98 8.70 -1.81 0.74
C SER A 98 7.65 -0.78 0.31
N LYS A 99 6.65 -1.20 -0.47
CA LYS A 99 5.69 -0.29 -1.11
C LYS A 99 4.59 0.13 -0.15
N CYS A 100 4.18 -0.76 0.75
CA CYS A 100 3.09 -0.46 1.66
C CYS A 100 3.53 0.18 2.97
N ALA A 101 4.84 0.34 3.21
CA ALA A 101 5.36 1.04 4.39
C ALA A 101 4.79 2.46 4.53
N ALA A 102 4.59 3.17 3.42
CA ALA A 102 4.00 4.51 3.41
C ALA A 102 2.55 4.54 3.93
N TYR A 103 1.80 3.44 3.79
CA TYR A 103 0.40 3.36 4.19
C TYR A 103 0.19 2.59 5.51
N LEU A 104 1.11 1.68 5.86
CA LEU A 104 1.07 0.85 7.06
C LEU A 104 1.84 1.48 8.25
N GLY A 105 2.69 2.47 7.98
CA GLY A 105 3.57 3.13 8.97
C GLY A 105 2.91 4.19 9.85
N GLY A 106 1.59 4.34 9.81
CA GLY A 106 0.83 5.29 10.65
C GLY A 106 0.64 4.86 12.11
N ALA A 107 1.02 3.64 12.47
CA ALA A 107 1.03 3.16 13.85
C ALA A 107 2.44 3.31 14.46
N LYS A 108 2.82 4.54 14.81
CA LYS A 108 3.80 4.81 15.86
C LYS A 108 3.24 5.86 16.79
#